data_AF-A0A818WI69-F1
#
_entry.id   AF-A0A818WI69-F1
#
_cell.length_a   1.000
_cell.length_b   1.000
_cell.length_c   1.000
_cell.angle_alpha   90.00
_cell.angle_beta   90.00
_cell.angle_gamma   90.00
#
_symmetry.space_group_name_H-M   'P 1'
#
loop_
_entity.id
_entity.type
_entity.pdbx_description
1 polymer ?
#
loop_
_entity_poly.entity_id
_entity_poly.type
_entity_poly.pdbx_seq_one_letter_code
_entity_poly.pdbx_strand_id
1 'polypeptide(L)'
;MSDHRWKNQQYNFDNLGRALLTLFVLALKDGWIPRMYNDIDAVSVEMQPIKNYNEATLIYFISFILIVRFFLLNMFAEEARNKVKHAKKIERQQRLIRELPYYTRFPLWRKCLHDVYISKYFDLIITAIIILNVVTMSLEYYSMPSDLDKVLEYLFKLLKIATGVRALLDTVVHSLPQIGNLGLLFFLFFFIFTTLGVELFGKLECSEEQLCSGLNKHAHFKNFGMTLLTLFRIATGDN
;
A
#
# COMPACT_ATOMS: atom_id res chain seq x y z
N MET A 1 -26.17 8.49 -38.36
CA MET A 1 -26.95 9.24 -37.35
C MET A 1 -26.29 8.99 -36.02
N SER A 2 -25.83 10.04 -35.34
CA SER A 2 -25.27 9.93 -34.00
C SER A 2 -26.39 9.59 -33.01
N ASP A 3 -26.24 8.47 -32.30
CA ASP A 3 -27.16 8.03 -31.26
C ASP A 3 -26.97 8.89 -30.00
N HIS A 4 -27.93 9.77 -29.71
CA HIS A 4 -27.90 10.65 -28.55
C HIS A 4 -28.88 10.12 -27.49
N ARG A 5 -28.34 9.64 -26.37
CA ARG A 5 -29.13 9.13 -25.24
C ARG A 5 -28.88 9.96 -24.00
N TRP A 6 -29.96 10.34 -23.32
CA TRP A 6 -29.91 10.93 -21.98
C TRP A 6 -29.63 9.82 -20.97
N LYS A 7 -28.56 9.98 -20.19
CA LYS A 7 -28.17 9.00 -19.17
C LYS A 7 -27.94 9.70 -17.83
N ASN A 8 -28.51 9.11 -16.77
CA ASN A 8 -28.25 9.56 -15.42
C ASN A 8 -26.87 9.08 -14.94
N GLN A 9 -26.22 9.86 -14.09
CA GLN A 9 -24.95 9.50 -13.46
C GLN A 9 -25.18 8.40 -12.42
N GLN A 10 -24.23 7.46 -12.34
CA GLN A 10 -24.27 6.34 -11.39
C GLN A 10 -24.21 6.81 -9.92
N TYR A 11 -23.39 7.84 -9.67
CA TYR A 11 -23.27 8.50 -8.38
C TYR A 11 -23.93 9.87 -8.50
N ASN A 12 -25.03 10.06 -7.79
CA ASN A 12 -25.85 11.26 -7.85
C ASN A 12 -26.45 11.59 -6.48
N PHE A 13 -27.21 12.68 -6.41
CA PHE A 13 -27.83 13.21 -5.21
C PHE A 13 -29.38 13.12 -5.25
N ASP A 14 -29.94 12.23 -6.07
CA ASP A 14 -31.40 12.12 -6.29
C ASP A 14 -32.16 11.68 -5.02
N ASN A 15 -31.52 10.88 -4.16
CA ASN A 15 -32.10 10.31 -2.96
C ASN A 15 -31.06 10.26 -1.83
N LEU A 16 -31.52 10.21 -0.57
CA LEU A 16 -30.64 10.16 0.60
C LEU A 16 -29.61 9.02 0.52
N GLY A 17 -30.02 7.81 0.15
CA GLY A 17 -29.11 6.66 0.06
C GLY A 17 -28.03 6.83 -1.02
N ARG A 18 -28.39 7.37 -2.18
CA ARG A 18 -27.44 7.66 -3.27
C ARG A 18 -26.50 8.80 -2.90
N ALA A 19 -27.04 9.85 -2.28
CA ALA A 19 -26.25 10.97 -1.77
C ALA A 19 -25.22 10.51 -0.72
N LEU A 20 -25.62 9.66 0.23
CA LEU A 20 -24.72 9.09 1.23
C LEU A 20 -23.62 8.23 0.58
N LEU A 21 -23.97 7.40 -0.40
CA LEU A 21 -22.99 6.61 -1.16
C LEU A 21 -22.00 7.51 -1.91
N THR A 22 -22.50 8.54 -2.59
CA THR A 22 -21.69 9.52 -3.33
C THR A 22 -20.72 10.24 -2.39
N LEU A 23 -21.20 10.75 -1.24
CA LEU A 23 -20.37 11.41 -0.23
C LEU A 23 -19.35 10.46 0.41
N PHE A 24 -19.71 9.20 0.65
CA PHE A 24 -18.79 8.19 1.17
C PHE A 24 -17.64 7.93 0.19
N VAL A 25 -17.93 7.72 -1.10
CA VAL A 25 -16.91 7.52 -2.13
C VAL A 25 -16.02 8.76 -2.30
N LEU A 26 -16.62 9.96 -2.22
CA LEU A 26 -15.88 11.22 -2.22
C LEU A 26 -14.92 11.33 -1.02
N ALA A 27 -15.35 10.93 0.18
CA ALA A 27 -14.50 10.91 1.37
C ALA A 27 -13.33 9.91 1.25
N LEU A 28 -13.54 8.79 0.57
CA LEU A 28 -12.49 7.80 0.25
C LEU A 28 -11.49 8.28 -0.82
N LYS A 29 -11.76 9.42 -1.48
CA LYS A 29 -10.96 9.95 -2.61
C LYS A 29 -10.83 9.00 -3.80
N ASP A 30 -11.71 8.03 -3.89
CA ASP A 30 -11.81 7.20 -5.07
C ASP A 30 -12.58 7.99 -6.13
N GLY A 31 -12.02 8.15 -7.34
CA GLY A 31 -12.63 8.78 -8.53
C GLY A 31 -13.39 10.09 -8.29
N TRP A 32 -12.96 10.90 -7.31
CA TRP A 32 -13.68 12.09 -6.86
C TRP A 32 -13.69 13.24 -7.90
N ILE A 33 -12.65 13.31 -8.74
CA ILE A 33 -12.48 14.41 -9.70
C ILE A 33 -13.56 14.41 -10.80
N PRO A 34 -13.80 13.30 -11.55
CA PRO A 34 -14.87 13.28 -12.56
C PRO A 34 -16.26 13.54 -11.98
N ARG A 35 -16.54 13.06 -10.76
CA ARG A 35 -17.81 13.30 -10.07
C ARG A 35 -18.01 14.77 -9.74
N MET A 36 -16.99 15.41 -9.19
CA MET A 36 -17.01 16.84 -8.89
C MET A 36 -17.21 17.68 -10.15
N TYR A 37 -16.57 17.32 -11.28
CA TYR A 37 -16.78 18.05 -12.54
C TYR A 37 -18.21 17.93 -13.07
N ASN A 38 -18.84 16.75 -12.96
CA ASN A 38 -20.23 16.57 -13.35
C ASN A 38 -21.17 17.49 -12.55
N ASP A 39 -20.88 17.71 -11.26
CA ASP A 39 -21.68 18.56 -10.39
C ASP A 39 -21.40 20.06 -10.59
N ILE A 40 -20.19 20.44 -11.01
CA ILE A 40 -19.84 21.82 -11.42
C ILE A 40 -20.55 22.20 -12.72
N ASP A 41 -20.69 21.24 -13.63
CA ASP A 41 -21.35 21.45 -14.93
C ASP A 41 -22.88 21.36 -14.84
N ALA A 42 -23.44 21.05 -13.68
CA ALA A 42 -24.89 20.93 -13.47
C ALA A 42 -25.58 22.29 -13.48
N VAL A 43 -26.71 22.39 -14.21
CA VAL A 43 -27.47 23.63 -14.42
C VAL A 43 -28.83 23.56 -13.73
N SER A 44 -29.75 22.79 -14.29
CA SER A 44 -31.11 22.61 -13.78
C SER A 44 -31.69 21.27 -14.23
N VAL A 45 -32.80 20.87 -13.64
CA VAL A 45 -33.52 19.64 -14.03
C VAL A 45 -33.90 19.72 -15.52
N GLU A 46 -33.72 18.60 -16.23
CA GLU A 46 -33.97 18.44 -17.68
C GLU A 46 -33.14 19.34 -18.63
N MET A 47 -32.09 19.98 -18.14
CA MET A 47 -31.16 20.74 -18.99
C MET A 47 -29.80 20.05 -19.09
N GLN A 48 -29.21 20.11 -20.29
CA GLN A 48 -27.89 19.53 -20.53
C GLN A 48 -26.84 20.30 -19.71
N PRO A 49 -25.87 19.60 -19.08
CA PRO A 49 -24.80 20.26 -18.35
C PRO A 49 -24.01 21.23 -19.23
N ILE A 50 -23.71 22.41 -18.67
CA ILE A 50 -22.90 23.45 -19.31
C ILE A 50 -21.61 23.57 -18.51
N LYS A 51 -20.48 23.54 -19.22
CA LYS A 51 -19.15 23.59 -18.59
C LYS A 51 -19.01 24.80 -17.66
N ASN A 52 -18.58 24.56 -16.43
CA ASN A 52 -18.30 25.60 -15.42
C ASN A 52 -19.50 26.51 -15.13
N TYR A 53 -20.72 25.98 -15.12
CA TYR A 53 -21.89 26.79 -14.79
C TYR A 53 -21.94 27.14 -13.30
N ASN A 54 -21.74 26.16 -12.42
CA ASN A 54 -21.86 26.32 -10.98
C ASN A 54 -20.53 26.06 -10.26
N GLU A 55 -19.56 26.95 -10.47
CA GLU A 55 -18.22 26.85 -9.86
C GLU A 55 -18.25 26.88 -8.33
N ALA A 56 -19.28 27.48 -7.71
CA ALA A 56 -19.43 27.55 -6.25
C ALA A 56 -19.59 26.16 -5.61
N THR A 57 -20.10 25.17 -6.35
CA THR A 57 -20.20 23.76 -5.94
C THR A 57 -18.84 23.16 -5.55
N LEU A 58 -17.74 23.66 -6.13
CA LEU A 58 -16.38 23.25 -5.78
C LEU A 58 -16.08 23.48 -4.29
N ILE A 59 -16.53 24.61 -3.73
CA ILE A 59 -16.27 24.99 -2.33
C ILE A 59 -16.94 23.99 -1.39
N TYR A 60 -18.15 23.54 -1.73
CA TYR A 60 -18.85 22.50 -0.98
C TYR A 60 -18.04 21.20 -0.94
N PHE A 61 -17.57 20.69 -2.08
CA PHE A 61 -16.82 19.44 -2.11
C PHE A 61 -15.47 19.52 -1.41
N ILE A 62 -14.72 20.61 -1.62
CA ILE A 62 -13.43 20.79 -0.98
C ILE A 62 -13.58 20.95 0.53
N SER A 63 -14.55 21.73 1.01
CA SER A 63 -14.81 21.88 2.45
C SER A 63 -15.24 20.57 3.09
N PHE A 64 -16.13 19.81 2.45
CA PHE A 64 -16.55 18.48 2.91
C PHE A 64 -15.36 17.51 3.02
N ILE A 65 -14.54 17.40 1.97
CA ILE A 65 -13.35 16.53 1.96
C ILE A 65 -12.37 16.94 3.06
N LEU A 66 -12.10 18.24 3.25
CA LEU A 66 -11.17 18.71 4.27
C LEU A 66 -11.67 18.39 5.68
N ILE A 67 -12.95 18.68 5.97
CA ILE A 67 -13.55 18.44 7.28
C ILE A 67 -13.55 16.95 7.60
N VAL A 68 -14.14 16.12 6.74
CA VAL A 68 -14.25 14.66 6.99
C VAL A 68 -12.88 14.03 7.10
N ARG A 69 -11.93 14.41 6.23
CA ARG A 69 -10.58 13.86 6.27
C ARG A 69 -9.83 14.27 7.54
N PHE A 70 -9.98 15.52 8.00
CA PHE A 70 -9.39 15.95 9.26
C PHE A 70 -9.93 15.14 10.44
N PHE A 71 -11.25 14.94 10.50
CA PHE A 71 -11.87 14.11 11.54
C PHE A 71 -11.40 12.65 11.49
N LEU A 72 -11.40 12.03 10.31
CA LEU A 72 -10.94 10.64 10.15
C LEU A 72 -9.47 10.49 10.54
N LEU A 73 -8.59 11.38 10.08
CA LEU A 73 -7.17 11.34 10.43
C LEU A 73 -6.96 11.52 11.94
N ASN A 74 -7.67 12.43 12.58
CA ASN A 74 -7.57 12.64 14.02
C ASN A 74 -8.09 11.44 14.82
N MET A 75 -9.22 10.85 14.41
CA MET A 75 -9.78 9.66 15.05
C MET A 75 -8.79 8.48 14.99
N PHE A 76 -8.26 8.17 13.79
CA PHE A 76 -7.29 7.09 13.63
C PHE A 76 -5.96 7.38 14.30
N ALA A 77 -5.49 8.63 14.25
CA ALA A 77 -4.27 9.03 14.94
C ALA A 77 -4.41 8.86 16.46
N GLU A 78 -5.55 9.23 17.04
CA GLU A 78 -5.78 9.08 18.47
C GLU A 78 -5.92 7.60 18.87
N GLU A 79 -6.62 6.78 18.08
CA GLU A 79 -6.68 5.34 18.31
C GLU A 79 -5.29 4.69 18.24
N ALA A 80 -4.50 5.02 17.20
CA ALA A 80 -3.14 4.51 17.05
C ALA A 80 -2.24 4.98 18.20
N ARG A 81 -2.32 6.25 18.60
CA ARG A 81 -1.61 6.79 19.77
C ARG A 81 -1.99 6.04 21.04
N ASN A 82 -3.27 5.75 21.23
CA ASN A 82 -3.75 5.02 22.41
C ASN A 82 -3.20 3.59 22.43
N LYS A 83 -3.26 2.86 21.32
CA LYS A 83 -2.64 1.52 21.20
C LYS A 83 -1.14 1.56 21.51
N VAL A 84 -0.41 2.55 20.98
CA VAL A 84 1.02 2.73 21.26
C VAL A 84 1.28 3.07 22.74
N LYS A 85 0.48 3.96 23.35
CA LYS A 85 0.56 4.28 24.79
C LYS A 85 0.32 3.03 25.64
N HIS A 86 -0.69 2.23 25.30
CA HIS A 86 -0.99 0.97 25.98
C HIS A 86 0.15 -0.04 25.84
N ALA A 87 0.68 -0.25 24.63
CA ALA A 87 1.82 -1.13 24.38
C ALA A 87 3.07 -0.69 25.18
N LYS A 88 3.38 0.61 25.18
CA LYS A 88 4.49 1.16 25.98
C LYS A 88 4.31 0.99 27.49
N LYS A 89 3.07 1.07 28.00
CA LYS A 89 2.77 0.85 29.42
C LYS A 89 3.05 -0.61 29.82
N ILE A 90 2.65 -1.57 28.98
CA ILE A 90 2.93 -2.99 29.17
C ILE A 90 4.46 -3.23 29.11
N GLU A 91 5.15 -2.64 28.14
CA GLU A 91 6.61 -2.77 28.02
C GLU A 91 7.34 -2.22 29.25
N ARG A 92 6.91 -1.08 29.83
CA ARG A 92 7.48 -0.54 31.07
C ARG A 92 7.30 -1.48 32.25
N GLN A 93 6.12 -2.11 32.40
CA GLN A 93 5.90 -3.12 33.43
C GLN A 93 6.79 -4.35 33.21
N GLN A 94 6.94 -4.80 31.97
CA GLN A 94 7.85 -5.90 31.62
C GLN A 94 9.32 -5.57 31.92
N ARG A 95 9.76 -4.31 31.75
CA ARG A 95 11.12 -3.88 32.11
C ARG A 95 11.38 -3.93 33.62
N LEU A 96 10.37 -3.68 34.45
CA LEU A 96 10.50 -3.77 35.92
C LEU A 96 10.61 -5.23 36.41
N ILE A 97 10.06 -6.18 35.65
CA ILE A 97 10.09 -7.63 35.95
C ILE A 97 11.30 -8.30 35.27
N ARG A 98 12.10 -7.57 34.51
CA ARG A 98 13.20 -8.14 33.71
C ARG A 98 14.27 -8.72 34.63
N GLU A 99 14.35 -10.04 34.68
CA GLU A 99 15.44 -10.75 35.34
C GLU A 99 16.79 -10.29 34.79
N LEU A 100 17.80 -10.31 35.65
CA LEU A 100 19.17 -9.95 35.27
C LEU A 100 19.57 -10.76 34.03
N PRO A 101 20.18 -10.11 33.03
CA PRO A 101 20.46 -10.79 31.79
C PRO A 101 21.38 -12.01 31.95
N TYR A 102 21.04 -13.07 31.22
CA TYR A 102 21.68 -14.40 31.23
C TYR A 102 23.21 -14.39 31.02
N TYR A 103 23.74 -13.35 30.35
CA TYR A 103 25.17 -13.22 30.02
C TYR A 103 26.09 -12.96 31.23
N THR A 104 25.53 -12.63 32.40
CA THR A 104 26.31 -12.42 33.63
C THR A 104 27.09 -13.68 34.07
N ARG A 105 26.62 -14.89 33.71
CA ARG A 105 27.25 -16.18 34.03
C ARG A 105 28.21 -16.74 32.97
N PHE A 106 28.53 -16.00 31.90
CA PHE A 106 29.39 -16.54 30.85
C PHE A 106 30.87 -16.71 31.25
N PRO A 107 31.55 -17.75 30.72
CA PRO A 107 33.00 -17.89 30.82
C PRO A 107 33.73 -16.77 30.07
N LEU A 108 34.96 -16.45 30.48
CA LEU A 108 35.73 -15.27 30.06
C LEU A 108 35.84 -15.09 28.54
N TRP A 109 36.15 -16.15 27.79
CA TRP A 109 36.29 -16.08 26.33
C TRP A 109 34.96 -15.75 25.62
N ARG A 110 33.82 -16.20 26.16
CA ARG A 110 32.49 -15.91 25.64
C ARG A 110 32.03 -14.49 26.01
N LYS A 111 32.44 -13.96 27.17
CA LYS A 111 32.21 -12.55 27.54
C LYS A 111 33.01 -11.62 26.65
N CYS A 112 34.28 -11.91 26.38
CA CYS A 112 35.08 -11.11 25.45
C CYS A 112 34.45 -11.02 24.06
N LEU A 113 34.02 -12.15 23.48
CA LEU A 113 33.35 -12.15 22.16
C LEU A 113 32.04 -11.35 22.19
N HIS A 114 31.27 -11.46 23.26
CA HIS A 114 30.04 -10.71 23.45
C HIS A 114 30.29 -9.20 23.59
N ASP A 115 31.32 -8.81 24.34
CA ASP A 115 31.71 -7.41 24.51
C ASP A 115 32.28 -6.82 23.21
N VAL A 116 32.99 -7.63 22.41
CA VAL A 116 33.43 -7.25 21.05
C VAL A 116 32.23 -7.05 20.12
N TYR A 117 31.26 -7.96 20.13
CA TYR A 117 30.05 -7.87 19.31
C TYR A 117 29.16 -6.68 19.69
N ILE A 118 29.05 -6.35 20.97
CA ILE A 118 28.26 -5.20 21.48
C ILE A 118 29.05 -3.88 21.38
N SER A 119 30.33 -3.93 21.05
CA SER A 119 31.16 -2.73 20.95
C SER A 119 30.69 -1.82 19.81
N LYS A 120 30.62 -0.51 20.08
CA LYS A 120 30.27 0.50 19.07
C LYS A 120 31.23 0.52 17.86
N TYR A 121 32.45 0.02 18.04
CA TYR A 121 33.46 -0.04 16.98
C TYR A 121 33.13 -1.14 15.96
N PHE A 122 32.59 -2.27 16.40
CA PHE A 122 32.17 -3.35 15.51
C PHE A 122 31.02 -2.91 14.60
N ASP A 123 30.03 -2.20 15.16
CA ASP A 123 28.92 -1.61 14.39
C ASP A 123 29.41 -0.57 13.37
N LEU A 124 30.41 0.24 13.73
CA LEU A 124 31.00 1.23 12.82
C LEU A 124 31.74 0.56 11.65
N ILE A 125 32.43 -0.56 11.90
CA ILE A 125 33.09 -1.37 10.86
C ILE A 125 32.05 -1.97 9.90
N ILE A 126 30.96 -2.55 10.43
CA ILE A 126 29.87 -3.08 9.59
C ILE A 126 29.25 -1.96 8.74
N THR A 127 29.02 -0.80 9.33
CA THR A 127 28.46 0.36 8.64
C THR A 127 29.38 0.85 7.51
N ALA A 128 30.69 0.89 7.74
CA ALA A 128 31.67 1.25 6.71
C ALA A 128 31.69 0.24 5.54
N ILE A 129 31.56 -1.06 5.82
CA ILE A 129 31.48 -2.12 4.81
C ILE A 129 30.22 -1.97 3.94
N ILE A 130 29.08 -1.64 4.55
CA ILE A 130 27.82 -1.40 3.81
C ILE A 130 27.95 -0.16 2.91
N ILE A 131 28.49 0.95 3.44
CA ILE A 131 28.69 2.18 2.66
C ILE A 131 29.63 1.93 1.47
N LEU A 132 30.72 1.19 1.68
CA LEU A 132 31.65 0.81 0.61
C LEU A 132 30.97 -0.04 -0.49
N ASN A 133 30.07 -0.95 -0.10
CA ASN A 133 29.27 -1.76 -1.03
C ASN A 133 28.27 -0.92 -1.84
N VAL A 134 27.60 0.05 -1.21
CA VAL A 134 26.67 0.95 -1.90
C VAL A 134 27.41 1.87 -2.88
N VAL A 135 28.58 2.41 -2.49
CA VAL A 135 29.40 3.26 -3.36
C VAL A 135 29.89 2.48 -4.57
N THR A 136 30.38 1.26 -4.35
CA THR A 136 30.80 0.39 -5.46
C THR A 136 29.63 0.11 -6.42
N MET A 137 28.40 -0.10 -5.93
CA MET A 137 27.21 -0.32 -6.79
C MET A 137 26.82 0.94 -7.56
N SER A 138 27.02 2.12 -6.95
CA SER A 138 26.73 3.40 -7.60
C SER A 138 27.75 3.82 -8.67
N LEU A 139 28.93 3.21 -8.68
CA LEU A 139 30.01 3.50 -9.64
C LEU A 139 29.91 2.66 -10.92
N GLU A 140 29.05 1.64 -10.96
CA GLU A 140 28.77 0.88 -12.18
C GLU A 140 28.07 1.79 -13.21
N TYR A 141 28.67 1.91 -14.41
CA TYR A 141 28.08 2.67 -15.53
C TYR A 141 27.99 1.84 -16.79
N TYR A 142 26.99 2.13 -17.63
CA TYR A 142 26.75 1.42 -18.87
C TYR A 142 27.86 1.65 -19.91
N SER A 143 28.59 0.59 -20.28
CA SER A 143 29.76 0.55 -21.20
C SER A 143 31.15 0.76 -20.57
N MET A 144 31.37 0.22 -19.37
CA MET A 144 32.64 0.28 -18.64
C MET A 144 33.74 -0.63 -19.26
N PRO A 145 35.03 -0.21 -19.25
CA PRO A 145 36.13 -1.05 -19.74
C PRO A 145 36.32 -2.30 -18.87
N SER A 146 36.64 -3.43 -19.53
CA SER A 146 36.67 -4.78 -18.94
C SER A 146 37.64 -4.98 -17.78
N ASP A 147 38.63 -4.11 -17.60
CA ASP A 147 39.62 -4.23 -16.53
C ASP A 147 39.09 -3.65 -15.20
N LEU A 148 38.30 -2.58 -15.29
CA LEU A 148 37.72 -1.94 -14.11
C LEU A 148 36.50 -2.72 -13.60
N ASP A 149 35.75 -3.36 -14.51
CA ASP A 149 34.63 -4.26 -14.20
C ASP A 149 35.08 -5.46 -13.35
N LYS A 150 36.18 -6.11 -13.73
CA LYS A 150 36.76 -7.24 -12.98
C LYS A 150 37.19 -6.87 -11.57
N VAL A 151 37.87 -5.73 -11.40
CA VAL A 151 38.33 -5.27 -10.08
C VAL A 151 37.15 -4.98 -9.17
N LEU A 152 36.10 -4.36 -9.71
CA LEU A 152 34.87 -4.08 -9.00
C LEU A 152 34.13 -5.38 -8.62
N GLU A 153 34.07 -6.36 -9.53
CA GLU A 153 33.50 -7.70 -9.28
C GLU A 153 34.22 -8.46 -8.15
N TYR A 154 35.56 -8.44 -8.12
CA TYR A 154 36.34 -9.08 -7.04
C TYR A 154 36.11 -8.42 -5.68
N LEU A 155 36.05 -7.08 -5.64
CA LEU A 155 35.70 -6.31 -4.44
C LEU A 155 34.28 -6.65 -3.98
N PHE A 156 33.32 -6.74 -4.89
CA PHE A 156 31.96 -7.15 -4.58
C PHE A 156 31.84 -8.58 -4.09
N LYS A 157 32.62 -9.51 -4.65
CA LYS A 157 32.60 -10.91 -4.23
C LYS A 157 33.10 -11.06 -2.79
N LEU A 158 34.14 -10.32 -2.41
CA LEU A 158 34.63 -10.23 -1.03
C LEU A 158 33.62 -9.57 -0.09
N LEU A 159 32.95 -8.49 -0.53
CA LEU A 159 31.97 -7.77 0.28
C LEU A 159 30.61 -8.50 0.37
N LYS A 160 30.17 -9.25 -0.65
CA LYS A 160 28.93 -10.05 -0.63
C LYS A 160 29.06 -11.31 0.23
N ILE A 161 30.26 -11.84 0.39
CA ILE A 161 30.54 -12.91 1.37
C ILE A 161 30.28 -12.40 2.80
N ALA A 162 30.39 -11.09 3.03
CA ALA A 162 30.15 -10.42 4.30
C ALA A 162 28.78 -9.69 4.33
N THR A 163 27.81 -10.31 5.00
CA THR A 163 27.01 -9.62 6.03
C THR A 163 25.91 -8.59 5.68
N GLY A 164 25.48 -8.41 4.43
CA GLY A 164 24.34 -7.51 4.13
C GLY A 164 23.04 -8.23 3.76
N VAL A 165 23.01 -8.74 2.53
CA VAL A 165 21.79 -9.29 1.92
C VAL A 165 21.35 -10.57 2.60
N ARG A 166 22.29 -11.45 2.99
CA ARG A 166 21.95 -12.71 3.67
C ARG A 166 21.25 -12.48 5.00
N ALA A 167 21.64 -11.46 5.78
CA ALA A 167 20.99 -11.16 7.07
C ALA A 167 19.56 -10.58 6.89
N LEU A 168 19.37 -9.72 5.88
CA LEU A 168 18.04 -9.22 5.52
C LEU A 168 17.16 -10.34 4.96
N LEU A 169 17.71 -11.21 4.12
CA LEU A 169 16.99 -12.38 3.60
C LEU A 169 16.64 -13.36 4.71
N ASP A 170 17.54 -13.60 5.68
CA ASP A 170 17.30 -14.52 6.80
C ASP A 170 16.21 -13.98 7.74
N THR A 171 16.19 -12.68 7.99
CA THR A 171 15.11 -12.02 8.77
C THR A 171 13.76 -12.03 8.02
N VAL A 172 13.76 -11.87 6.71
CA VAL A 172 12.54 -12.01 5.87
C VAL A 172 12.07 -13.46 5.83
N VAL A 173 12.99 -14.42 5.68
CA VAL A 173 12.67 -15.87 5.67
C VAL A 173 12.17 -16.34 7.03
N HIS A 174 12.67 -15.78 8.14
CA HIS A 174 12.17 -16.10 9.48
C HIS A 174 10.80 -15.49 9.79
N SER A 175 10.44 -14.38 9.15
CA SER A 175 9.12 -13.73 9.31
C SER A 175 8.06 -14.28 8.32
N LEU A 176 8.50 -14.87 7.20
CA LEU A 176 7.64 -15.49 6.18
C LEU A 176 6.65 -16.54 6.71
N PRO A 177 6.99 -17.45 7.65
CA PRO A 177 6.04 -18.42 8.19
C PRO A 177 4.87 -17.76 8.93
N GLN A 178 5.13 -16.63 9.59
CA GLN A 178 4.10 -15.86 10.32
C GLN A 178 3.17 -15.13 9.34
N ILE A 179 3.75 -14.53 8.29
CA ILE A 179 2.99 -13.89 7.21
C ILE A 179 2.22 -14.95 6.40
N GLY A 180 2.76 -16.15 6.24
CA GLY A 180 2.17 -17.24 5.46
C GLY A 180 0.81 -17.68 5.97
N ASN A 181 0.58 -17.72 7.29
CA ASN A 181 -0.73 -18.09 7.85
C ASN A 181 -1.79 -17.02 7.54
N LEU A 182 -1.43 -15.73 7.66
CA LEU A 182 -2.30 -14.62 7.27
C LEU A 182 -2.50 -14.58 5.75
N GLY A 183 -1.44 -14.84 4.98
CA GLY A 183 -1.44 -14.86 3.53
C GLY A 183 -2.29 -16.00 2.96
N LEU A 184 -2.30 -17.17 3.61
CA LEU A 184 -3.15 -18.30 3.23
C LEU A 184 -4.63 -18.00 3.50
N LEU A 185 -4.95 -17.39 4.65
CA LEU A 185 -6.30 -16.90 4.93
C LEU A 185 -6.75 -15.85 3.91
N PHE A 186 -5.87 -14.89 3.61
CA PHE A 186 -6.12 -13.86 2.60
C PHE A 186 -6.33 -14.50 1.22
N PHE A 187 -5.45 -15.41 0.79
CA PHE A 187 -5.60 -16.14 -0.47
C PHE A 187 -6.92 -16.91 -0.56
N LEU A 188 -7.34 -17.58 0.53
CA LEU A 188 -8.63 -18.28 0.59
C LEU A 188 -9.82 -17.31 0.45
N PHE A 189 -9.75 -16.13 1.09
CA PHE A 189 -10.75 -15.08 0.92
C PHE A 189 -10.82 -14.62 -0.54
N PHE A 190 -9.68 -14.31 -1.16
CA PHE A 190 -9.64 -13.94 -2.58
C PHE A 190 -10.15 -15.07 -3.48
N PHE A 191 -9.85 -16.33 -3.15
CA PHE A 191 -10.32 -17.48 -3.91
C PHE A 191 -11.86 -17.56 -3.89
N ILE A 192 -12.49 -17.44 -2.72
CA ILE A 192 -13.96 -17.43 -2.57
C ILE A 192 -14.58 -16.28 -3.36
N PHE A 193 -14.06 -15.06 -3.23
CA PHE A 193 -14.59 -13.91 -3.97
C PHE A 193 -14.31 -14.01 -5.47
N THR A 194 -13.25 -14.71 -5.88
CA THR A 194 -12.94 -14.94 -7.29
C THR A 194 -13.94 -15.90 -7.92
N THR A 195 -14.28 -17.01 -7.25
CA THR A 195 -15.29 -17.95 -7.76
C THR A 195 -16.68 -17.30 -7.81
N LEU A 196 -17.08 -16.60 -6.74
CA LEU A 196 -18.32 -15.83 -6.71
C LEU A 196 -18.34 -14.74 -7.80
N GLY A 197 -17.24 -14.03 -7.99
CA GLY A 197 -17.13 -12.96 -8.98
C GLY A 197 -17.25 -13.47 -10.42
N VAL A 198 -16.65 -14.62 -10.74
CA VAL A 198 -16.81 -15.25 -12.07
C VAL A 198 -18.25 -15.71 -12.28
N GLU A 199 -18.91 -16.27 -11.27
CA GLU A 199 -20.28 -16.77 -11.39
C GLU A 199 -21.31 -15.64 -11.51
N LEU A 200 -21.19 -14.59 -10.69
CA LEU A 200 -22.11 -13.46 -10.67
C LEU A 200 -21.87 -12.48 -11.81
N PHE A 201 -20.60 -12.22 -12.16
CA PHE A 201 -20.21 -11.12 -13.04
C PHE A 201 -19.50 -11.57 -14.32
N GLY A 202 -19.21 -12.86 -14.50
CA GLY A 202 -18.48 -13.36 -15.68
C GLY A 202 -19.24 -13.23 -17.00
N LYS A 203 -20.58 -13.12 -16.94
CA LYS A 203 -21.46 -12.93 -18.12
C LYS A 203 -21.87 -11.48 -18.35
N LEU A 204 -21.38 -10.53 -17.56
CA LEU A 204 -21.66 -9.12 -17.81
C LEU A 204 -21.00 -8.68 -19.12
N GLU A 205 -21.82 -8.43 -20.13
CA GLU A 205 -21.41 -7.78 -21.37
C GLU A 205 -21.63 -6.28 -21.24
N CYS A 206 -20.56 -5.51 -21.36
CA CYS A 206 -20.62 -4.06 -21.37
C CYS A 206 -21.14 -3.63 -22.75
N SER A 207 -22.42 -3.30 -22.82
CA SER A 207 -23.06 -2.69 -24.00
C SER A 207 -22.94 -1.17 -23.94
N GLU A 208 -23.13 -0.47 -25.06
CA GLU A 208 -23.16 0.99 -25.10
C GLU A 208 -24.19 1.60 -24.14
N GLU A 209 -25.21 0.84 -23.70
CA GLU A 209 -26.17 1.25 -22.66
C GLU A 209 -25.62 1.16 -21.24
N GLN A 210 -24.89 0.09 -20.93
CA GLN A 210 -24.35 -0.22 -19.61
C GLN A 210 -22.84 0.06 -19.60
N LEU A 211 -22.47 1.31 -19.33
CA LEU A 211 -21.08 1.72 -19.22
C LEU A 211 -20.43 1.00 -18.04
N CYS A 212 -19.54 0.06 -18.29
CA CYS A 212 -18.74 -0.55 -17.24
C CYS A 212 -17.59 0.37 -16.85
N SER A 213 -17.88 1.43 -16.09
CA SER A 213 -16.86 2.31 -15.52
C SER A 213 -15.98 1.50 -14.56
N GLY A 214 -14.71 1.28 -14.94
CA GLY A 214 -13.72 0.55 -14.16
C GLY A 214 -13.42 -0.88 -14.64
N LEU A 215 -14.24 -1.46 -15.54
CA LEU A 215 -13.91 -2.74 -16.18
C LEU A 215 -13.26 -2.49 -17.53
N ASN A 216 -12.07 -3.05 -17.71
CA ASN A 216 -11.26 -2.92 -18.92
C ASN A 216 -10.88 -4.30 -19.46
N LYS A 217 -10.28 -4.34 -20.66
CA LYS A 217 -9.74 -5.59 -21.24
C LYS A 217 -8.83 -6.35 -20.26
N HIS A 218 -8.16 -5.63 -19.35
CA HIS A 218 -7.25 -6.17 -18.33
C HIS A 218 -7.83 -6.19 -16.91
N ALA A 219 -9.10 -5.82 -16.71
CA ALA A 219 -9.77 -5.84 -15.40
C ALA A 219 -11.22 -6.30 -15.59
N HIS A 220 -11.45 -7.62 -15.56
CA HIS A 220 -12.74 -8.23 -15.86
C HIS A 220 -12.97 -9.58 -15.17
N PHE A 221 -14.25 -9.95 -15.03
CA PHE A 221 -14.69 -11.13 -14.28
C PHE A 221 -14.87 -12.42 -15.13
N LYS A 222 -14.49 -12.40 -16.41
CA LYS A 222 -14.68 -13.53 -17.35
C LYS A 222 -13.79 -14.74 -17.04
N ASN A 223 -12.55 -14.49 -16.61
CA ASN A 223 -11.54 -15.52 -16.38
C ASN A 223 -11.10 -15.49 -14.91
N PHE A 224 -10.94 -16.66 -14.30
CA PHE A 224 -10.51 -16.78 -12.90
C PHE A 224 -9.26 -15.94 -12.58
N GLY A 225 -8.21 -16.02 -13.41
CA GLY A 225 -6.97 -15.27 -13.17
C GLY A 225 -7.15 -13.74 -13.26
N MET A 226 -7.96 -13.27 -14.22
CA MET A 226 -8.25 -11.84 -14.36
C MET A 226 -9.15 -11.33 -13.24
N THR A 227 -10.11 -12.14 -12.80
CA THR A 227 -10.95 -11.85 -11.64
C THR A 227 -10.11 -11.71 -10.37
N LEU A 228 -9.15 -12.62 -10.14
CA LEU A 228 -8.25 -12.57 -8.99
C LEU A 228 -7.42 -11.28 -8.99
N LEU A 229 -6.84 -10.92 -10.13
CA LEU A 229 -6.08 -9.67 -10.29
C LEU A 229 -6.96 -8.43 -10.14
N THR A 230 -8.20 -8.48 -10.63
CA THR A 230 -9.17 -7.39 -10.52
C THR A 230 -9.55 -7.17 -9.06
N LEU A 231 -9.82 -8.24 -8.31
CA LEU A 231 -10.07 -8.14 -6.87
C LEU A 231 -8.85 -7.63 -6.11
N PHE A 232 -7.63 -8.07 -6.49
CA PHE A 232 -6.40 -7.60 -5.86
C PHE A 232 -6.24 -6.09 -6.06
N ARG A 233 -6.46 -5.63 -7.28
CA ARG A 233 -6.45 -4.21 -7.65
C ARG A 233 -7.46 -3.39 -6.82
N ILE A 234 -8.69 -3.89 -6.66
CA ILE A 234 -9.72 -3.27 -5.81
C ILE A 234 -9.28 -3.23 -4.34
N ALA A 235 -8.68 -4.30 -3.82
CA ALA A 235 -8.22 -4.36 -2.44
C ALA A 235 -7.04 -3.41 -2.16
N THR A 236 -6.22 -3.12 -3.16
CA THR A 236 -5.15 -2.11 -3.08
C THR A 236 -5.66 -0.68 -3.29
N GLY A 237 -6.92 -0.49 -3.67
CA GLY A 237 -7.53 0.82 -3.93
C GLY A 237 -7.04 1.50 -5.21
N ASP A 238 -6.56 0.72 -6.17
CA ASP A 238 -6.08 1.22 -7.47
C ASP A 238 -7.21 1.05 -8.51
N ASN A 239 -7.73 2.13 -9.09
CA ASN A 239 -8.92 2.13 -9.97
C ASN A 239 -8.62 2.57 -11.40
#